data_AF-A0A9W6L416-F1
#
_entry.id   AF-A0A9W6L416-F1
#
_cell.length_a   1.000
_cell.length_b   1.000
_cell.length_c   1.000
_cell.angle_alpha   90.00
_cell.angle_beta   90.00
_cell.angle_gamma   90.00
#
_symmetry.space_group_name_H-M   'P 1'
#
loop_
_entity.id
_entity.type
_entity.pdbx_description
1 polymer ?
#
loop_
_entity_poly.entity_id
_entity_poly.type
_entity_poly.pdbx_seq_one_letter_code
_entity_poly.pdbx_strand_id
1 'polypeptide(L)'
;MRRLFWMGVGAAAGAYVTRRLTETRQRLTPQGIGADLAEGLRELGAGLGAFGAEVRAGMATREQELTDLVERRTGAHVPSYSEAVAEDEPARPRGRARGAGA
;
A
#
# COMPACT_ATOMS: atom_id res chain seq x y z
N MET A 1 -2.65 -1.18 23.19
CA MET A 1 -3.38 -2.33 22.61
C MET A 1 -4.66 -1.99 21.86
N ARG A 2 -5.52 -1.08 22.34
CA ARG A 2 -6.80 -0.73 21.67
C ARG A 2 -6.69 -0.25 20.21
N ARG A 3 -5.56 0.37 19.81
CA ARG A 3 -5.39 0.97 18.47
C ARG A 3 -5.10 -0.07 17.38
N LEU A 4 -4.25 -1.06 17.66
CA LEU A 4 -4.02 -2.21 16.76
C LEU A 4 -5.23 -3.13 16.70
N PHE A 5 -5.94 -3.27 17.82
CA PHE A 5 -7.22 -3.99 17.86
C PHE A 5 -8.24 -3.35 16.92
N TRP A 6 -8.44 -2.03 16.98
CA TRP A 6 -9.38 -1.35 16.09
C TRP A 6 -8.94 -1.34 14.62
N MET A 7 -7.64 -1.32 14.32
CA MET A 7 -7.12 -1.50 12.96
C MET A 7 -7.38 -2.92 12.43
N GLY A 8 -7.16 -3.95 13.25
CA GLY A 8 -7.46 -5.34 12.92
C GLY A 8 -8.97 -5.60 12.77
N VAL A 9 -9.78 -4.97 13.61
CA VAL A 9 -11.25 -5.03 13.53
C VAL A 9 -11.75 -4.37 12.24
N GLY A 10 -11.22 -3.21 11.87
CA GLY A 10 -11.55 -2.54 10.59
C GLY A 10 -11.18 -3.38 9.37
N ALA A 11 -9.99 -3.99 9.38
CA ALA A 11 -9.55 -4.88 8.31
C ALA A 11 -10.41 -6.14 8.20
N ALA A 12 -10.75 -6.76 9.35
CA ALA A 12 -11.60 -7.95 9.38
C ALA A 12 -13.04 -7.64 8.91
N ALA A 13 -13.60 -6.49 9.32
CA ALA A 13 -14.91 -6.05 8.87
C ALA A 13 -14.94 -5.74 7.37
N GLY A 14 -13.91 -5.05 6.85
CA GLY A 14 -13.77 -4.79 5.41
C GLY A 14 -13.65 -6.08 4.58
N ALA A 15 -12.88 -7.05 5.06
CA ALA A 15 -12.77 -8.36 4.42
C ALA A 15 -14.10 -9.13 4.43
N TYR A 16 -14.86 -9.05 5.52
CA TYR A 16 -16.16 -9.70 5.64
C TYR A 16 -17.18 -9.12 4.63
N VAL A 17 -17.26 -7.79 4.53
CA VAL A 17 -18.13 -7.11 3.56
C VAL A 17 -17.75 -7.50 2.13
N THR A 18 -16.45 -7.53 1.82
CA THR A 18 -15.94 -7.92 0.49
C THR A 18 -16.33 -9.37 0.15
N ARG A 19 -16.22 -10.28 1.12
CA ARG A 19 -16.62 -11.69 0.98
C ARG A 19 -18.12 -11.82 0.73
N ARG A 20 -18.93 -10.97 1.36
CA ARG A 20 -20.39 -10.94 1.20
C ARG A 20 -20.84 -10.38 -0.16
N LEU A 21 -20.13 -9.38 -0.68
CA LEU A 21 -20.37 -8.89 -2.04
C LEU A 21 -20.07 -9.97 -3.10
N THR A 22 -19.07 -10.81 -2.89
CA THR A 22 -18.73 -11.91 -3.83
C THR A 22 -19.79 -13.02 -3.85
N GLU A 23 -20.42 -13.34 -2.71
CA GLU A 23 -21.59 -14.24 -2.67
C GLU A 23 -22.81 -13.65 -3.39
N THR A 24 -22.96 -12.33 -3.37
CA THR A 24 -24.13 -11.63 -3.92
C THR A 24 -23.98 -11.36 -5.43
N ARG A 25 -22.74 -11.21 -5.92
CA ARG A 25 -22.40 -11.00 -7.35
C ARG A 25 -22.81 -12.14 -8.26
N GLN A 26 -22.92 -13.38 -7.77
CA GLN A 26 -23.36 -14.52 -8.59
C GLN A 26 -24.79 -14.38 -9.12
N ARG A 27 -25.59 -13.43 -8.59
CA ARG A 27 -26.97 -13.19 -9.01
C ARG A 27 -27.18 -11.88 -9.79
N LEU A 28 -26.15 -11.04 -9.93
CA LEU A 28 -26.29 -9.73 -10.57
C LEU A 28 -25.15 -9.49 -11.58
N THR A 29 -25.55 -9.58 -12.87
CA THR A 29 -25.05 -8.89 -14.07
C THR A 29 -23.76 -9.37 -14.78
N PRO A 30 -23.88 -10.17 -15.88
CA PRO A 30 -22.83 -10.36 -16.87
C PRO A 30 -22.98 -9.53 -18.17
N GLN A 31 -24.03 -8.70 -18.34
CA GLN A 31 -24.32 -8.09 -19.66
C GLN A 31 -24.17 -6.56 -19.77
N GLY A 32 -23.61 -5.86 -18.77
CA GLY A 32 -23.50 -4.37 -18.81
C GLY A 32 -22.18 -3.77 -18.31
N ILE A 33 -21.13 -4.56 -18.11
CA ILE A 33 -19.94 -4.19 -17.33
C ILE A 33 -18.71 -3.97 -18.24
N GLY A 34 -18.85 -3.16 -19.29
CA GLY A 34 -17.78 -2.95 -20.28
C GLY A 34 -16.87 -1.76 -19.95
N ALA A 35 -17.47 -0.57 -19.82
CA ALA A 35 -16.75 0.68 -19.62
C ALA A 35 -16.70 1.12 -18.14
N ASP A 36 -17.83 1.05 -17.44
CA ASP A 36 -17.97 1.60 -16.07
C ASP A 36 -17.17 0.82 -15.02
N LEU A 37 -16.84 -0.44 -15.28
CA LEU A 37 -16.00 -1.23 -14.39
C LEU A 37 -14.52 -0.92 -14.56
N ALA A 38 -14.07 -0.72 -15.79
CA ALA A 38 -12.69 -0.35 -16.04
C ALA A 38 -12.40 1.00 -15.37
N GLU A 39 -13.33 1.95 -15.51
CA GLU A 39 -13.24 3.25 -14.83
C GLU A 39 -13.36 3.09 -13.31
N GLY A 40 -14.35 2.34 -12.82
CA GLY A 40 -14.53 2.10 -11.38
C GLY A 40 -13.34 1.40 -10.72
N LEU A 41 -12.66 0.48 -11.42
CA LEU A 41 -11.44 -0.16 -10.94
C LEU A 41 -10.25 0.79 -10.97
N ARG A 42 -10.19 1.68 -11.95
CA ARG A 42 -9.12 2.67 -12.07
C ARG A 42 -9.23 3.73 -10.98
N GLU A 43 -10.43 4.21 -10.73
CA GLU A 43 -10.74 5.16 -9.67
C GLU A 43 -10.58 4.54 -8.28
N LEU A 44 -10.99 3.28 -8.10
CA LEU A 44 -10.71 2.52 -6.87
C LEU A 44 -9.19 2.34 -6.66
N GLY A 45 -8.45 2.01 -7.71
CA GLY A 45 -6.99 1.89 -7.66
C GLY A 45 -6.31 3.22 -7.28
N ALA A 46 -6.78 4.33 -7.84
CA ALA A 46 -6.31 5.67 -7.47
C ALA A 46 -6.62 5.98 -5.99
N GLY A 47 -7.82 5.69 -5.52
CA GLY A 47 -8.23 5.90 -4.12
C GLY A 47 -7.42 5.06 -3.13
N LEU A 48 -7.17 3.79 -3.45
CA LEU A 48 -6.33 2.92 -2.61
C LEU A 48 -4.86 3.36 -2.60
N GLY A 49 -4.35 3.84 -3.74
CA GLY A 49 -3.00 4.41 -3.82
C GLY A 49 -2.84 5.66 -2.96
N ALA A 50 -3.79 6.58 -3.02
CA ALA A 50 -3.81 7.79 -2.19
C ALA A 50 -3.90 7.45 -0.69
N PHE A 51 -4.79 6.53 -0.31
CA PHE A 51 -4.90 6.05 1.06
C PHE A 51 -3.60 5.41 1.57
N GLY A 52 -2.94 4.60 0.72
CA GLY A 52 -1.64 4.01 1.05
C GLY A 52 -0.55 5.06 1.25
N ALA A 53 -0.56 6.14 0.45
CA ALA A 53 0.37 7.25 0.59
C ALA A 53 0.15 8.02 1.91
N GLU A 54 -1.10 8.28 2.30
CA GLU A 54 -1.44 8.93 3.56
C GLU A 54 -1.08 8.08 4.78
N VAL A 55 -1.35 6.77 4.73
CA VAL A 55 -0.94 5.83 5.80
C VAL A 55 0.58 5.77 5.91
N ARG A 56 1.30 5.74 4.78
CA ARG A 56 2.76 5.76 4.76
C ARG A 56 3.31 7.06 5.36
N ALA A 57 2.74 8.21 5.01
CA ALA A 57 3.12 9.49 5.58
C ALA A 57 2.88 9.53 7.11
N GLY A 58 1.74 9.01 7.57
CA GLY A 58 1.41 8.93 9.00
C GLY A 58 2.28 7.95 9.79
N MET A 59 2.78 6.87 9.17
CA MET A 59 3.73 5.95 9.79
C MET A 59 5.14 6.54 9.87
N ALA A 60 5.60 7.26 8.84
CA ALA A 60 6.92 7.89 8.83
C ALA A 60 7.12 8.87 10.01
N THR A 61 6.11 9.67 10.34
CA THR A 61 6.16 10.59 11.49
C THR A 61 6.19 9.87 12.84
N ARG A 62 5.56 8.70 12.94
CA ARG A 62 5.48 7.89 14.17
C ARG A 62 6.68 6.99 14.38
N GLU A 63 7.27 6.50 13.30
CA GLU A 63 8.48 5.68 13.32
C GLU A 63 9.67 6.49 13.83
N GLN A 64 9.83 7.76 13.44
CA GLN A 64 10.92 8.61 13.91
C GLN A 64 10.98 8.70 15.44
N GLU A 65 9.83 8.87 16.11
CA GLU A 65 9.76 8.91 17.58
C GLU A 65 10.16 7.56 18.23
N LEU A 66 9.86 6.44 17.57
CA LEU A 66 10.21 5.11 18.06
C LEU A 66 11.67 4.75 17.76
N THR A 67 12.17 5.11 16.58
CA THR A 67 13.55 4.90 16.14
C THR A 67 14.49 5.62 17.09
N ASP A 68 14.22 6.89 17.41
CA ASP A 68 15.03 7.66 18.35
C ASP A 68 15.13 6.99 19.73
N LEU A 69 14.04 6.37 20.20
CA LEU A 69 14.00 5.65 21.47
C LEU A 69 14.75 4.31 21.42
N VAL A 70 14.71 3.60 20.29
CA VAL A 70 15.38 2.31 20.11
C VAL A 70 16.88 2.50 19.91
N GLU A 71 17.29 3.47 19.10
CA GLU A 71 18.70 3.77 18.86
C GLU A 71 19.40 4.23 20.13
N ARG A 72 18.77 5.10 20.93
CA ARG A 72 19.31 5.51 22.24
C ARG A 72 19.47 4.35 23.21
N ARG A 73 18.63 3.31 23.09
CA ARG A 73 18.65 2.14 23.99
C ARG A 73 19.65 1.08 23.55
N THR A 74 19.77 0.85 22.24
CA THR A 74 20.52 -0.29 21.68
C THR A 74 21.84 0.13 21.06
N GLY A 75 22.02 1.42 20.74
CA GLY A 75 23.22 1.96 20.09
C GLY A 75 23.39 1.57 18.62
N ALA A 76 22.40 0.87 18.04
CA ALA A 76 22.40 0.41 16.66
C ALA A 76 21.33 1.14 15.86
N HIS A 77 21.66 1.58 14.65
CA HIS A 77 20.75 2.25 13.73
C HIS A 77 19.62 1.32 13.29
N VAL A 78 18.39 1.81 13.27
CA VAL A 78 17.22 1.05 12.80
C VAL A 78 16.80 1.57 11.43
N PRO A 79 16.88 0.76 10.36
CA PRO A 79 16.49 1.20 9.03
C PRO A 79 15.02 1.61 9.00
N SER A 80 14.74 2.74 8.35
CA SER A 80 13.38 3.23 8.15
C SER A 80 12.60 2.28 7.23
N TYR A 81 11.27 2.24 7.35
CA TYR A 81 10.43 1.42 6.46
C TYR A 81 10.68 1.72 4.98
N SER A 82 10.99 2.98 4.63
CA SER A 82 11.37 3.38 3.27
C SER A 82 12.67 2.77 2.76
N GLU A 83 13.68 2.65 3.63
CA GLU A 83 14.96 2.01 3.26
C GLU A 83 14.76 0.52 3.08
N ALA A 84 14.04 -0.13 3.99
CA ALA A 84 13.73 -1.56 3.89
C ALA A 84 12.93 -1.91 2.61
N VAL A 85 12.04 -1.03 2.17
CA VAL A 85 11.27 -1.22 0.91
C VAL A 85 12.10 -0.87 -0.33
N ALA A 86 13.02 0.11 -0.25
CA ALA A 86 13.88 0.48 -1.37
C ALA A 86 14.97 -0.57 -1.65
N GLU A 87 15.44 -1.27 -0.62
CA GLU A 87 16.45 -2.32 -0.73
C GLU A 87 15.92 -3.59 -1.43
N ASP A 88 14.60 -3.78 -1.44
CA ASP A 88 13.90 -4.86 -2.14
C ASP A 88 13.62 -4.53 -3.63
N GLU A 89 13.88 -3.30 -4.11
CA GLU A 89 13.75 -3.00 -5.55
C GLU A 89 15.02 -3.50 -6.29
N PRO A 90 14.94 -4.59 -7.09
CA PRO A 90 16.09 -5.06 -7.84
C PRO A 90 16.50 -3.97 -8.82
N ALA A 91 17.75 -3.50 -8.69
CA ALA A 91 18.35 -2.44 -9.47
C ALA A 91 17.97 -2.56 -10.95
N ARG A 92 16.97 -1.78 -11.40
CA ARG A 92 16.57 -1.75 -12.80
C ARG A 92 17.78 -1.32 -13.62
N PRO A 93 18.26 -2.13 -14.59
CA PRO A 93 19.39 -1.76 -15.40
C PRO A 93 19.00 -0.52 -16.19
N ARG A 94 19.56 0.64 -15.82
CA ARG A 94 19.42 1.88 -16.58
C ARG A 94 20.03 1.64 -17.95
N GLY A 95 19.15 1.38 -18.93
CA GLY A 95 19.50 1.20 -20.33
C GLY A 95 20.33 2.38 -20.80
N ARG A 96 21.61 2.10 -21.05
CA ARG A 96 22.56 3.03 -21.65
C ARG A 96 22.19 3.21 -23.12
N ALA A 97 21.22 4.06 -23.40
CA ALA A 97 21.03 4.61 -24.75
C ALA A 97 22.19 5.57 -25.03
N ARG A 98 23.33 5.00 -25.45
CA ARG A 98 24.40 5.73 -26.12
C ARG A 98 23.81 6.23 -27.42
N GLY A 99 23.65 7.55 -27.55
CA GLY A 99 23.50 8.20 -28.84
C GLY A 99 24.69 7.80 -29.72
N ALA A 100 24.42 7.00 -30.73
CA ALA A 100 25.32 6.81 -31.86
C ALA A 100 25.09 8.00 -32.77
N GLY A 101 25.99 8.98 -32.71
CA GLY A 101 26.21 9.88 -33.83
C GLY A 101 27.08 9.17 -34.85
N ALA A 102 26.64 9.20 -36.11
CA ALA A 102 27.43 9.29 -37.35
C ALA A 102 26.46 9.20 -38.52
#